data_AF-A0A941ISK3-F1
#
_entry.id   AF-A0A941ISK3-F1
#
_cell.length_a   1.000
_cell.length_b   1.000
_cell.length_c   1.000
_cell.angle_alpha   90.00
_cell.angle_beta   90.00
_cell.angle_gamma   90.00
#
_symmetry.space_group_name_H-M   'P 1'
#
loop_
_entity.id
_entity.type
_entity.pdbx_description
1 polymer ?
#
loop_
_entity_poly.entity_id
_entity_poly.type
_entity_poly.pdbx_seq_one_letter_code
_entity_poly.pdbx_strand_id
1 'polypeptide(L)'
;MGITRPRQFDHFNELTRRLYGDVLRDLKLTDESIDAQDLHQLEDSLALVNDAIQHSDRFSTYSVEITPQGTVLTSNSDRAHLTVGIMPFLLHAKTRILDRMRELRSQEDLSSLREEVVENIADPSERERVESVFQAREEAGAEAKQRLAREAVETAAQEARLHHDIQERKERLDVEMRFRRSEIRRSYLQRDMIAGAVGPILLLGLAATIVTAMFNRVVVSGTVSDSFLLILGYFFGNATNQKQGAAGKKGGRKPARRSEPPAMPTVTITETPKPADSLPNAPSGGAAASA
;
A
#
# COMPACT_ATOMS: atom_id res chain seq x y z
N MET A 1 15.11 15.86 -10.60
CA MET A 1 15.15 14.65 -9.75
C MET A 1 13.72 14.27 -9.42
N GLY A 2 13.15 13.29 -10.13
CA GLY A 2 11.81 12.80 -9.85
C GLY A 2 11.83 11.93 -8.59
N ILE A 3 11.11 12.33 -7.55
CA ILE A 3 10.88 11.48 -6.38
C ILE A 3 9.94 10.39 -6.86
N THR A 4 10.49 9.22 -7.19
CA THR A 4 9.70 8.05 -7.57
C THR A 4 8.83 7.70 -6.37
N ARG A 5 7.53 8.00 -6.43
CA ARG A 5 6.59 7.59 -5.39
C ARG A 5 6.68 6.06 -5.27
N PRO A 6 6.93 5.51 -4.07
CA PRO A 6 6.97 4.07 -3.91
C PRO A 6 5.60 3.48 -4.24
N ARG A 7 5.53 2.47 -5.12
CA ARG A 7 4.29 1.74 -5.51
C ARG A 7 3.37 1.33 -4.35
N GLN A 8 3.93 1.22 -3.14
CA GLN A 8 3.18 0.92 -1.93
C GLN A 8 2.18 2.03 -1.57
N PHE A 9 2.45 3.29 -1.94
CA PHE A 9 1.58 4.43 -1.65
C PHE A 9 0.30 4.42 -2.49
N ASP A 10 0.37 3.97 -3.74
CA ASP A 10 -0.79 3.92 -4.64
C ASP A 10 -1.79 2.84 -4.20
N HIS A 11 -1.30 1.66 -3.84
CA HIS A 11 -2.14 0.57 -3.33
C HIS A 11 -2.80 0.94 -1.99
N PHE A 12 -2.06 1.67 -1.15
CA PHE A 12 -2.58 2.19 0.10
C PHE A 12 -3.71 3.22 -0.14
N ASN A 13 -3.53 4.14 -1.07
CA ASN A 13 -4.56 5.11 -1.45
C ASN A 13 -5.81 4.41 -2.01
N GLU A 14 -5.66 3.35 -2.79
CA GLU A 14 -6.80 2.62 -3.33
C GLU A 14 -7.59 1.89 -2.24
N LEU A 15 -6.92 1.20 -1.32
CA LEU A 15 -7.56 0.54 -0.17
C LEU A 15 -8.31 1.54 0.70
N THR A 16 -7.69 2.67 1.01
CA THR A 16 -8.26 3.69 1.89
C THR A 16 -9.42 4.43 1.22
N ARG A 17 -9.35 4.65 -0.11
CA ARG A 17 -10.47 5.17 -0.90
C ARG A 17 -11.66 4.20 -0.94
N ARG A 18 -11.42 2.89 -0.93
CA ARG A 18 -12.51 1.89 -0.79
C ARG A 18 -13.14 1.91 0.60
N LEU A 19 -12.34 2.06 1.66
CA LEU A 19 -12.83 2.07 3.04
C LEU A 19 -13.68 3.29 3.38
N TYR A 20 -13.27 4.48 2.94
CA TYR A 20 -14.00 5.73 3.20
C TYR A 20 -14.88 6.17 2.03
N GLY A 21 -14.88 5.45 0.92
CA GLY A 21 -15.59 5.83 -0.31
C GLY A 21 -17.10 5.95 -0.10
N ASP A 22 -17.70 5.05 0.67
CA ASP A 22 -19.13 5.09 0.95
C ASP A 22 -19.49 6.24 1.89
N VAL A 23 -18.68 6.49 2.94
CA VAL A 23 -18.87 7.64 3.84
C VAL A 23 -18.78 8.96 3.07
N LEU A 24 -17.78 9.11 2.20
CA LEU A 24 -17.64 10.30 1.36
C LEU A 24 -18.81 10.45 0.38
N ARG A 25 -19.34 9.35 -0.14
CA ARG A 25 -20.51 9.36 -1.03
C ARG A 25 -21.77 9.80 -0.28
N ASP A 26 -21.99 9.29 0.93
CA ASP A 26 -23.14 9.65 1.77
C ASP A 26 -23.11 11.13 2.15
N LEU A 27 -21.91 11.67 2.40
CA LEU A 27 -21.71 13.10 2.66
C LEU A 27 -21.69 13.97 1.38
N LYS A 28 -21.82 13.37 0.18
CA LYS A 28 -21.69 14.05 -1.13
C LYS A 28 -20.35 14.78 -1.32
N LEU A 29 -19.28 14.24 -0.75
CA LEU A 29 -17.92 14.78 -0.80
C LEU A 29 -17.02 14.03 -1.79
N THR A 30 -17.60 13.26 -2.71
CA THR A 30 -16.83 12.66 -3.82
C THR A 30 -16.52 13.72 -4.86
N ASP A 31 -15.41 13.54 -5.59
CA ASP A 31 -14.98 14.47 -6.66
C ASP A 31 -16.11 14.72 -7.66
N GLU A 32 -16.80 13.66 -8.07
CA GLU A 32 -17.95 13.70 -8.99
C GLU A 32 -19.13 14.50 -8.42
N SER A 33 -19.40 14.37 -7.11
CA SER A 33 -20.48 15.11 -6.47
C SER A 33 -20.14 16.59 -6.33
N ILE A 34 -18.88 16.90 -5.96
CA ILE A 34 -18.39 18.28 -5.81
C ILE A 34 -18.45 19.01 -7.16
N ASP A 35 -18.09 18.33 -8.25
CA ASP A 35 -18.09 18.94 -9.58
C ASP A 35 -19.51 19.28 -10.09
N ALA A 36 -20.52 18.51 -9.66
CA ALA A 36 -21.92 18.69 -10.02
C ALA A 36 -22.69 19.70 -9.15
N GLN A 37 -22.11 20.15 -8.03
CA GLN A 37 -22.76 21.09 -7.11
C GLN A 37 -22.69 22.54 -7.59
N ASP A 38 -23.73 23.31 -7.30
CA ASP A 38 -23.75 24.77 -7.47
C ASP A 38 -23.03 25.49 -6.32
N LEU A 39 -22.89 26.81 -6.43
CA LEU A 39 -22.13 27.60 -5.45
C LEU A 39 -22.70 27.52 -4.03
N HIS A 40 -24.03 27.57 -3.89
CA HIS A 40 -24.69 27.50 -2.57
C HIS A 40 -24.50 26.11 -1.96
N GLN A 41 -24.70 25.05 -2.75
CA GLN A 41 -24.48 23.68 -2.31
C GLN A 41 -23.02 23.43 -1.90
N LEU A 42 -22.05 24.05 -2.58
CA LEU A 42 -20.64 23.96 -2.19
C LEU A 42 -20.34 24.66 -0.88
N GLU A 43 -21.02 25.76 -0.56
CA GLU A 43 -20.91 26.45 0.73
C GLU A 43 -21.45 25.58 1.86
N ASP A 44 -22.61 24.94 1.66
CA ASP A 44 -23.18 23.96 2.58
C ASP A 44 -22.24 22.76 2.77
N SER A 45 -21.73 22.20 1.67
CA SER A 45 -20.74 21.11 1.68
C SER A 45 -19.47 21.53 2.43
N LEU A 46 -18.97 22.75 2.22
CA LEU A 46 -17.78 23.26 2.93
C LEU A 46 -18.02 23.37 4.43
N ALA A 47 -19.20 23.83 4.84
CA ALA A 47 -19.59 23.86 6.25
C ALA A 47 -19.61 22.45 6.85
N LEU A 48 -20.19 21.49 6.13
CA LEU A 48 -20.23 20.08 6.53
C LEU A 48 -18.82 19.48 6.63
N VAL A 49 -17.93 19.74 5.66
CA VAL A 49 -16.53 19.27 5.71
C VAL A 49 -15.80 19.87 6.90
N ASN A 50 -16.00 21.15 7.18
CA ASN A 50 -15.39 21.80 8.35
C ASN A 50 -15.88 21.19 9.67
N ASP A 51 -17.18 20.89 9.78
CA ASP A 51 -17.73 20.19 10.95
C ASP A 51 -17.13 18.78 11.10
N ALA A 52 -17.04 18.02 10.00
CA ALA A 52 -16.43 16.69 9.99
C ALA A 52 -14.94 16.72 10.37
N ILE A 53 -14.20 17.77 9.95
CA ILE A 53 -12.80 17.98 10.34
C ILE A 53 -12.70 18.27 11.84
N GLN A 54 -13.59 19.11 12.40
CA GLN A 54 -13.60 19.43 13.82
C GLN A 54 -13.95 18.21 14.68
N HIS A 55 -14.82 17.34 14.20
CA HIS A 55 -15.29 16.14 14.88
C HIS A 55 -14.73 14.85 14.25
N SER A 56 -13.44 14.87 13.88
CA SER A 56 -12.80 13.76 13.18
C SER A 56 -12.71 12.46 14.00
N ASP A 57 -12.82 12.56 15.32
CA ASP A 57 -12.87 11.46 16.27
C ASP A 57 -14.16 10.61 16.16
N ARG A 58 -15.21 11.14 15.53
CA ARG A 58 -16.45 10.39 15.27
C ARG A 58 -16.29 9.33 14.18
N PHE A 59 -15.23 9.43 13.38
CA PHE A 59 -14.96 8.49 12.29
C PHE A 59 -14.06 7.36 12.77
N SER A 60 -14.31 6.14 12.28
CA SER A 60 -13.46 5.00 12.56
C SER A 60 -12.07 5.22 11.98
N THR A 61 -11.03 4.86 12.74
CA THR A 61 -9.65 4.78 12.26
C THR A 61 -9.31 3.34 11.93
N TYR A 62 -8.63 3.11 10.81
CA TYR A 62 -8.16 1.78 10.42
C TYR A 62 -6.67 1.64 10.69
N SER A 63 -6.30 0.58 11.40
CA SER A 63 -4.91 0.21 11.64
C SER A 63 -4.43 -0.74 10.55
N VAL A 64 -3.24 -0.48 10.02
CA VAL A 64 -2.65 -1.19 8.89
C VAL A 64 -1.32 -1.82 9.32
N GLU A 65 -1.22 -3.13 9.18
CA GLU A 65 -0.01 -3.91 9.41
C GLU A 65 0.66 -4.21 8.06
N ILE A 66 1.94 -3.84 7.94
CA ILE A 66 2.73 -4.11 6.74
C ILE A 66 3.49 -5.42 6.97
N THR A 67 3.12 -6.46 6.24
CA THR A 67 3.76 -7.78 6.32
C THR A 67 4.62 -8.05 5.06
N PRO A 68 5.57 -9.00 5.10
CA PRO A 68 6.31 -9.42 3.91
C PRO A 68 5.42 -9.97 2.78
N GLN A 69 4.18 -10.35 3.09
CA GLN A 69 3.20 -10.90 2.15
C GLN A 69 2.24 -9.84 1.59
N GLY A 70 2.20 -8.65 2.19
CA GLY A 70 1.31 -7.56 1.77
C GLY A 70 0.82 -6.70 2.92
N THR A 71 -0.13 -5.83 2.61
CA THR A 71 -0.76 -4.90 3.54
C THR A 71 -2.05 -5.51 4.08
N VAL A 72 -2.19 -5.64 5.40
CA VAL A 72 -3.38 -6.23 6.04
C VAL A 72 -3.99 -5.24 7.03
N LEU A 73 -5.31 -5.17 7.05
CA LEU A 73 -6.06 -4.42 8.08
C LEU A 73 -5.99 -5.19 9.39
N THR A 74 -5.50 -4.54 10.44
CA THR A 74 -5.41 -5.13 11.78
C THR A 74 -6.28 -4.33 12.74
N SER A 75 -7.00 -5.02 13.62
CA SER A 75 -7.68 -4.37 14.76
C SER A 75 -6.75 -4.15 15.94
N ASN A 76 -5.53 -4.70 15.90
CA ASN A 76 -4.55 -4.59 16.98
C ASN A 76 -3.61 -3.42 16.73
N SER A 77 -3.76 -2.36 17.53
CA SER A 77 -2.94 -1.15 17.49
C SER A 77 -1.45 -1.42 17.72
N ASP A 78 -1.10 -2.44 18.49
CA ASP A 78 0.30 -2.73 18.87
C ASP A 78 1.13 -3.31 17.71
N ARG A 79 0.45 -3.85 16.68
CA ARG A 79 1.08 -4.37 15.46
C ARG A 79 0.87 -3.45 14.26
N ALA A 80 0.12 -2.37 14.43
CA ALA A 80 -0.13 -1.40 13.39
C ALA A 80 1.16 -0.63 13.08
N HIS A 81 1.57 -0.67 11.82
CA HIS A 81 2.67 0.15 11.35
C HIS A 81 2.19 1.56 10.97
N LEU A 82 0.91 1.68 10.60
CA LEU A 82 0.28 2.91 10.17
C LEU A 82 -1.19 2.93 10.62
N THR A 83 -1.64 4.08 11.13
CA THR A 83 -3.05 4.32 11.40
C THR A 83 -3.58 5.30 10.36
N VAL A 84 -4.71 4.97 9.75
CA VAL A 84 -5.35 5.77 8.71
C VAL A 84 -6.70 6.26 9.20
N GLY A 85 -6.81 7.57 9.41
CA GLY A 85 -8.07 8.24 9.64
C GLY A 85 -8.68 8.79 8.34
N ILE A 86 -9.92 9.27 8.41
CA ILE A 86 -10.62 9.93 7.30
C ILE A 86 -10.02 11.31 6.95
N MET A 87 -9.26 11.92 7.88
CA MET A 87 -8.77 13.30 7.79
C MET A 87 -8.11 13.68 6.44
N PRO A 88 -7.20 12.86 5.86
CA PRO A 88 -6.60 13.21 4.57
C PRO A 88 -7.64 13.37 3.45
N PHE A 89 -8.72 12.59 3.50
CA PHE A 89 -9.81 12.67 2.53
C PHE A 89 -10.67 13.92 2.73
N LEU A 90 -10.98 14.27 3.98
CA LEU A 90 -11.72 15.50 4.29
C LEU A 90 -10.94 16.75 3.86
N LEU A 91 -9.63 16.78 4.10
CA LEU A 91 -8.76 17.88 3.65
C LEU A 91 -8.67 17.97 2.12
N HIS A 92 -8.62 16.82 1.45
CA HIS A 92 -8.66 16.77 0.00
C HIS A 92 -9.99 17.30 -0.55
N ALA A 93 -11.12 16.82 -0.02
CA ALA A 93 -12.46 17.29 -0.38
C ALA A 93 -12.61 18.80 -0.15
N LYS A 94 -12.15 19.32 1.00
CA LYS A 94 -12.13 20.77 1.29
C LYS A 94 -11.38 21.56 0.22
N THR A 95 -10.19 21.09 -0.16
CA THR A 95 -9.38 21.74 -1.20
C THR A 95 -10.12 21.75 -2.53
N ARG A 96 -10.70 20.61 -2.91
CA ARG A 96 -11.48 20.46 -4.14
C ARG A 96 -12.70 21.38 -4.17
N ILE A 97 -13.45 21.47 -3.07
CA ILE A 97 -14.59 22.38 -2.92
C ILE A 97 -14.16 23.83 -3.12
N LEU A 98 -13.10 24.27 -2.42
CA LEU A 98 -12.61 25.65 -2.54
C LEU A 98 -12.16 25.98 -3.96
N ASP A 99 -11.49 25.06 -4.64
CA ASP A 99 -11.08 25.25 -6.03
C ASP A 99 -12.28 25.34 -6.97
N ARG A 100 -13.30 24.51 -6.76
CA ARG A 100 -14.55 24.57 -7.53
C ARG A 100 -15.33 25.85 -7.29
N MET A 101 -15.42 26.32 -6.03
CA MET A 101 -16.04 27.60 -5.71
C MET A 101 -15.34 28.78 -6.38
N ARG A 102 -14.00 28.78 -6.43
CA ARG A 102 -13.23 29.80 -7.15
C ARG A 102 -13.55 29.79 -8.64
N GLU A 103 -13.67 28.60 -9.24
CA GLU A 103 -14.05 28.47 -10.64
C GLU A 103 -15.45 29.01 -10.90
N LEU A 104 -16.45 28.64 -10.10
CA LEU A 104 -17.84 29.10 -10.27
C LEU A 104 -17.97 30.61 -10.05
N ARG A 105 -17.36 31.17 -9.00
CA ARG A 105 -17.37 32.62 -8.75
C ARG A 105 -16.73 33.39 -9.89
N SER A 106 -15.60 32.89 -10.44
CA SER A 106 -14.99 33.54 -11.60
C SER A 106 -15.89 33.53 -12.84
N GLN A 107 -16.77 32.53 -12.99
CA GLN A 107 -17.75 32.48 -14.08
C GLN A 107 -18.91 33.45 -13.84
N GLU A 108 -19.41 33.52 -12.61
CA GLU A 108 -20.49 34.44 -12.20
C GLU A 108 -20.05 35.92 -12.26
N ASP A 109 -18.82 36.21 -11.83
CA ASP A 109 -18.22 37.56 -11.93
C ASP A 109 -18.08 37.99 -13.40
N LEU A 110 -17.70 37.06 -14.29
CA LEU A 110 -17.59 37.36 -15.72
C LEU A 110 -18.95 37.55 -16.40
N SER A 111 -19.97 36.77 -16.02
CA SER A 111 -21.32 36.93 -16.56
C SER A 111 -21.96 38.23 -16.09
N SER A 112 -21.82 38.57 -14.80
CA SER A 112 -22.33 39.83 -14.26
C SER A 112 -21.63 41.06 -14.86
N LEU A 113 -20.29 41.02 -15.00
CA LEU A 113 -19.55 42.07 -15.72
C LEU A 113 -20.00 42.21 -17.18
N ARG A 114 -20.28 41.09 -17.87
CA ARG A 114 -20.79 41.12 -19.25
C ARG A 114 -22.15 41.81 -19.30
N GLU A 115 -23.08 41.44 -18.42
CA GLU A 115 -24.41 42.06 -18.35
C GLU A 115 -24.32 43.56 -18.05
N GLU A 116 -23.55 43.94 -17.04
CA GLU A 116 -23.38 45.35 -16.65
C GLU A 116 -22.77 46.19 -17.78
N VAL A 117 -21.76 45.68 -18.49
CA VAL A 117 -21.13 46.40 -19.60
C VAL A 117 -22.08 46.51 -20.79
N VAL A 118 -22.84 45.46 -21.11
CA VAL A 118 -23.78 45.44 -22.24
C VAL A 118 -24.97 46.39 -22.01
N GLU A 119 -25.50 46.44 -20.78
CA GLU A 119 -26.62 47.31 -20.42
C GLU A 119 -26.24 48.80 -20.42
N ASN A 120 -25.02 49.13 -20.00
CA ASN A 120 -24.56 50.52 -19.89
C ASN A 120 -24.12 51.17 -21.21
N ILE A 121 -23.97 50.40 -22.31
CA ILE A 121 -23.61 50.94 -23.62
C ILE A 121 -24.87 51.40 -24.36
N ALA A 122 -24.96 52.70 -24.65
CA ALA A 122 -26.10 53.31 -25.33
C ALA A 122 -26.12 53.09 -26.85
N ASP A 123 -24.95 52.96 -27.49
CA ASP A 123 -24.85 52.70 -28.93
C ASP A 123 -25.01 51.20 -29.23
N PRO A 124 -26.04 50.79 -29.99
CA PRO A 124 -26.23 49.38 -30.36
C PRO A 124 -25.03 48.79 -31.13
N SER A 125 -24.30 49.59 -31.89
CA SER A 125 -23.15 49.12 -32.68
C SER A 125 -21.95 48.79 -31.80
N GLU A 126 -21.73 49.56 -30.73
CA GLU A 126 -20.66 49.29 -29.76
C GLU A 126 -21.01 48.10 -28.87
N ARG A 127 -22.29 47.93 -28.52
CA ARG A 127 -22.79 46.77 -27.77
C ARG A 127 -22.51 45.46 -28.50
N GLU A 128 -22.86 45.39 -29.78
CA GLU A 128 -22.61 44.21 -30.62
C GLU A 128 -21.10 43.91 -30.75
N ARG A 129 -20.27 44.95 -30.85
CA ARG A 129 -18.81 44.79 -30.87
C ARG A 129 -18.27 44.24 -29.56
N VAL A 130 -18.73 44.71 -28.40
CA VAL A 130 -18.27 44.21 -27.10
C VAL A 130 -18.74 42.77 -26.88
N GLU A 131 -19.99 42.46 -27.22
CA GLU A 131 -20.56 41.12 -27.12
C GLU A 131 -19.79 40.11 -27.97
N SER A 132 -19.45 40.46 -29.22
CA SER A 132 -18.63 39.60 -30.08
C SER A 132 -17.21 39.36 -29.54
N VAL A 133 -16.60 40.33 -28.84
CA VAL A 133 -15.29 40.15 -28.20
C VAL A 133 -15.37 39.19 -27.00
N PHE A 134 -16.42 39.30 -26.19
CA PHE A 134 -16.65 38.34 -25.09
C PHE A 134 -16.87 36.92 -25.63
N GLN A 135 -17.72 36.78 -26.64
CA GLN A 135 -17.99 35.48 -27.27
C GLN A 135 -16.72 34.87 -27.88
N ALA A 136 -15.93 35.66 -28.62
CA ALA A 136 -14.66 35.19 -29.19
C ALA A 136 -13.65 34.74 -28.12
N ARG A 137 -13.62 35.40 -26.95
CA ARG A 137 -12.76 34.99 -25.83
C ARG A 137 -13.26 33.74 -25.12
N GLU A 138 -14.57 33.57 -24.96
CA GLU A 138 -15.15 32.33 -24.43
C GLU A 138 -14.85 31.14 -25.34
N GLU A 139 -15.02 31.31 -26.65
CA GLU A 139 -14.69 30.29 -27.65
C GLU A 139 -13.19 29.94 -27.62
N ALA A 140 -12.31 30.95 -27.59
CA ALA A 140 -10.87 30.72 -27.47
C ALA A 140 -10.48 30.03 -26.14
N GLY A 141 -11.16 30.37 -25.04
CA GLY A 141 -10.97 29.73 -23.74
C GLY A 141 -11.44 28.27 -23.73
N ALA A 142 -12.58 27.98 -24.36
CA ALA A 142 -13.11 26.63 -24.53
C ALA A 142 -12.17 25.76 -25.38
N GLU A 143 -11.64 26.30 -26.49
CA GLU A 143 -10.62 25.62 -27.29
C GLU A 143 -9.36 25.33 -26.49
N ALA A 144 -8.85 26.30 -25.71
CA ALA A 144 -7.67 26.12 -24.88
C ALA A 144 -7.89 25.01 -23.83
N LYS A 145 -9.05 24.98 -23.16
CA LYS A 145 -9.42 23.91 -22.24
C LYS A 145 -9.47 22.54 -22.95
N GLN A 146 -10.04 22.46 -24.15
CA GLN A 146 -10.05 21.22 -24.93
C GLN A 146 -8.65 20.76 -25.34
N ARG A 147 -7.76 21.69 -25.72
CA ARG A 147 -6.37 21.37 -26.05
C ARG A 147 -5.64 20.79 -24.85
N LEU A 148 -5.77 21.42 -23.68
CA LEU A 148 -5.18 20.93 -22.43
C LEU A 148 -5.75 19.56 -22.03
N ALA A 149 -7.06 19.34 -22.21
CA ALA A 149 -7.67 18.05 -21.94
C ALA A 149 -7.13 16.94 -22.88
N ARG A 150 -6.93 17.25 -24.16
CA ARG A 150 -6.32 16.31 -25.12
C ARG A 150 -4.87 16.00 -24.75
N GLU A 151 -4.08 17.00 -24.41
CA GLU A 151 -2.69 16.83 -23.97
C GLU A 151 -2.61 16.01 -22.67
N ALA A 152 -3.52 16.23 -21.72
CA ALA A 152 -3.62 15.43 -20.50
C ALA A 152 -3.95 13.95 -20.79
N VAL A 153 -4.82 13.68 -21.77
CA VAL A 153 -5.13 12.31 -22.20
C VAL A 153 -3.95 11.67 -22.92
N GLU A 154 -3.25 12.41 -23.78
CA GLU A 154 -2.06 11.92 -24.48
C GLU A 154 -0.91 11.61 -23.53
N THR A 155 -0.66 12.48 -22.56
CA THR A 155 0.35 12.28 -21.51
C THR A 155 0.00 11.08 -20.64
N ALA A 156 -1.26 10.95 -20.19
CA ALA A 156 -1.71 9.76 -19.46
C ALA A 156 -1.55 8.46 -20.27
N ALA A 157 -1.83 8.49 -21.58
CA ALA A 157 -1.63 7.35 -22.47
C ALA A 157 -0.14 7.01 -22.65
N GLN A 158 0.74 8.01 -22.74
CA GLN A 158 2.19 7.79 -22.77
C GLN A 158 2.69 7.17 -21.47
N GLU A 159 2.25 7.68 -20.33
CA GLU A 159 2.60 7.13 -19.02
C GLU A 159 2.13 5.68 -18.87
N ALA A 160 0.92 5.35 -19.31
CA ALA A 160 0.40 3.99 -19.31
C ALA A 160 1.28 3.03 -20.14
N ARG A 161 1.73 3.46 -21.33
CA ARG A 161 2.66 2.68 -22.18
C ARG A 161 4.00 2.45 -21.50
N LEU A 162 4.58 3.49 -20.90
CA LEU A 162 5.83 3.36 -20.15
C LEU A 162 5.68 2.42 -18.96
N HIS A 163 4.55 2.49 -18.25
CA HIS A 163 4.26 1.59 -17.14
C HIS A 163 4.16 0.13 -17.58
N HIS A 164 3.53 -0.12 -18.74
CA HIS A 164 3.45 -1.45 -19.34
C HIS A 164 4.85 -1.99 -19.69
N ASP A 165 5.69 -1.21 -20.37
CA ASP A 165 7.06 -1.60 -20.71
C ASP A 165 7.92 -1.90 -19.47
N ILE A 166 7.75 -1.12 -18.41
CA ILE A 166 8.43 -1.33 -17.13
C ILE A 166 7.96 -2.65 -16.48
N GLN A 167 6.67 -2.99 -16.59
CA GLN A 167 6.15 -4.26 -16.07
C GLN A 167 6.72 -5.44 -16.84
N GLU A 168 6.70 -5.41 -18.18
CA GLU A 168 7.28 -6.48 -18.99
C GLU A 168 8.77 -6.70 -18.71
N ARG A 169 9.55 -5.62 -18.57
CA ARG A 169 10.97 -5.71 -18.22
C ARG A 169 11.17 -6.36 -16.86
N LYS A 170 10.31 -6.06 -15.88
CA LYS A 170 10.38 -6.67 -14.55
C LYS A 170 10.06 -8.16 -14.59
N GLU A 171 9.04 -8.56 -15.34
CA GLU A 171 8.68 -9.98 -15.48
C GLU A 171 9.81 -10.77 -16.14
N ARG A 172 10.44 -10.23 -17.19
CA ARG A 172 11.61 -10.85 -17.84
C ARG A 172 12.78 -11.01 -16.85
N LEU A 173 13.08 -9.97 -16.08
CA LEU A 173 14.15 -10.01 -15.07
C LEU A 173 13.86 -11.03 -13.95
N ASP A 174 12.61 -11.12 -13.50
CA ASP A 174 12.21 -12.09 -12.47
C ASP A 174 12.33 -13.52 -12.98
N VAL A 175 11.96 -13.78 -14.24
CA VAL A 175 12.14 -15.08 -14.88
C VAL A 175 13.62 -15.44 -14.96
N GLU A 176 14.48 -14.53 -15.43
CA GLU A 176 15.93 -14.75 -15.51
C GLU A 176 16.55 -15.02 -14.12
N MET A 177 16.13 -14.26 -13.11
CA MET A 177 16.59 -14.44 -11.73
C MET A 177 16.15 -15.78 -11.14
N ARG A 178 14.94 -16.25 -11.46
CA ARG A 178 14.46 -17.59 -11.08
C ARG A 178 15.30 -18.69 -11.73
N PHE A 179 15.63 -18.54 -13.02
CA PHE A 179 16.50 -19.50 -13.72
C PHE A 179 17.89 -19.56 -13.08
N ARG A 180 18.56 -18.41 -12.87
CA ARG A 180 19.88 -18.37 -12.22
C ARG A 180 19.87 -18.98 -10.81
N ARG A 181 18.83 -18.70 -10.01
CA ARG A 181 18.68 -19.31 -8.67
C ARG A 181 18.47 -20.82 -8.73
N SER A 182 17.78 -21.32 -9.75
CA SER A 182 17.54 -22.76 -9.92
C SER A 182 18.83 -23.50 -10.32
N GLU A 183 19.66 -22.91 -11.19
CA GLU A 183 20.96 -23.47 -11.57
C GLU A 183 21.93 -23.55 -10.39
N ILE A 184 21.95 -22.49 -9.56
CA ILE A 184 22.74 -22.49 -8.33
C ILE A 184 22.27 -23.62 -7.40
N ARG A 185 20.96 -23.76 -7.14
CA ARG A 185 20.45 -24.86 -6.30
C ARG A 185 20.76 -26.24 -6.88
N ARG A 186 20.67 -26.40 -8.20
CA ARG A 186 20.98 -27.67 -8.87
C ARG A 186 22.46 -28.04 -8.73
N SER A 187 23.37 -27.08 -8.86
CA SER A 187 24.81 -27.33 -8.67
C SER A 187 25.18 -27.66 -7.22
N TYR A 188 24.49 -27.06 -6.23
CA TYR A 188 24.62 -27.46 -4.82
C TYR A 188 24.11 -28.88 -4.57
N LEU A 189 22.93 -29.25 -5.09
CA LEU A 189 22.38 -30.60 -4.94
C LEU A 189 23.27 -31.67 -5.58
N GLN A 190 23.86 -31.38 -6.74
CA GLN A 190 24.78 -32.32 -7.40
C GLN A 190 26.07 -32.54 -6.61
N ARG A 191 26.58 -31.52 -5.92
CA ARG A 191 27.81 -31.65 -5.11
C ARG A 191 27.58 -32.38 -3.79
N ASP A 192 26.50 -32.05 -3.08
CA ASP A 192 26.25 -32.62 -1.75
C ASP A 192 25.67 -34.05 -1.82
N MET A 193 24.88 -34.38 -2.85
CA MET A 193 24.30 -35.73 -2.96
C MET A 193 25.32 -36.81 -3.29
N ILE A 194 26.40 -36.52 -4.01
CA ILE A 194 27.41 -37.53 -4.33
C ILE A 194 28.19 -37.94 -3.07
N ALA A 195 28.63 -36.97 -2.26
CA ALA A 195 29.35 -37.28 -1.02
C ALA A 195 28.43 -37.91 0.05
N GLY A 196 27.18 -37.45 0.15
CA GLY A 196 26.21 -37.96 1.13
C GLY A 196 25.63 -39.33 0.79
N ALA A 197 25.45 -39.68 -0.48
CA ALA A 197 24.82 -40.94 -0.90
C ALA A 197 25.81 -42.09 -1.12
N VAL A 198 27.04 -41.80 -1.57
CA VAL A 198 28.03 -42.86 -1.86
C VAL A 198 28.49 -43.56 -0.58
N GLY A 199 28.65 -42.83 0.53
CA GLY A 199 29.06 -43.40 1.82
C GLY A 199 28.12 -44.51 2.33
N PRO A 200 26.82 -44.22 2.53
CA PRO A 200 25.85 -45.22 3.00
C PRO A 200 25.72 -46.44 2.10
N ILE A 201 25.77 -46.25 0.76
CA ILE A 201 25.67 -47.37 -0.19
C ILE A 201 26.89 -48.28 -0.07
N LEU A 202 28.09 -47.71 0.03
CA LEU A 202 29.33 -48.49 0.17
C LEU A 202 29.38 -49.24 1.51
N LEU A 203 28.88 -48.60 2.57
CA LEU A 203 28.77 -49.18 3.92
C LEU A 203 27.75 -50.34 3.94
N LEU A 204 26.61 -50.18 3.28
CA LEU A 204 25.61 -51.25 3.11
C LEU A 204 26.20 -52.46 2.37
N GLY A 205 26.94 -52.22 1.30
CA GLY A 205 27.62 -53.28 0.54
C GLY A 205 28.63 -54.04 1.39
N LEU A 206 29.44 -53.33 2.18
CA LEU A 206 30.43 -53.95 3.06
C LEU A 206 29.81 -54.69 4.25
N ALA A 207 28.71 -54.18 4.80
CA ALA A 207 27.94 -54.89 5.81
C ALA A 207 27.37 -56.21 5.25
N ALA A 208 26.82 -56.19 4.03
CA ALA A 208 26.28 -57.38 3.37
C ALA A 208 27.37 -58.46 3.11
N THR A 209 28.59 -58.06 2.73
CA THR A 209 29.70 -59.01 2.52
C THR A 209 30.15 -59.64 3.83
N ILE A 210 30.22 -58.87 4.93
CA ILE A 210 30.55 -59.39 6.26
C ILE A 210 29.50 -60.41 6.73
N VAL A 211 28.21 -60.08 6.60
CA VAL A 211 27.12 -61.00 6.97
C VAL A 211 27.22 -62.30 6.17
N THR A 212 27.45 -62.21 4.85
CA THR A 212 27.64 -63.38 3.99
C THR A 212 28.86 -64.22 4.41
N ALA A 213 29.97 -63.57 4.77
CA ALA A 213 31.18 -64.26 5.24
C ALA A 213 30.96 -65.02 6.56
N MET A 214 30.15 -64.47 7.48
CA MET A 214 29.79 -65.15 8.73
C MET A 214 29.02 -66.45 8.47
N PHE A 215 28.09 -66.46 7.51
CA PHE A 215 27.35 -67.67 7.13
C PHE A 215 28.25 -68.75 6.52
N ASN A 216 29.28 -68.34 5.78
CA ASN A 216 30.24 -69.26 5.16
C ASN A 216 31.36 -69.73 6.10
N ARG A 217 31.33 -69.34 7.39
CA ARG A 217 32.37 -69.65 8.41
C ARG A 217 33.78 -69.26 7.97
N VAL A 218 33.91 -68.28 7.08
CA VAL A 218 35.21 -67.73 6.70
C VAL A 218 35.68 -66.85 7.85
N VAL A 219 36.85 -67.15 8.40
CA VAL A 219 37.45 -66.33 9.46
C VAL A 219 37.82 -64.98 8.86
N VAL A 220 37.06 -63.94 9.20
CA VAL A 220 37.33 -62.58 8.75
C VAL A 220 38.61 -62.10 9.43
N SER A 221 39.58 -61.62 8.64
CA SER A 221 40.83 -61.09 9.19
C SER A 221 40.53 -59.94 10.13
N GLY A 222 41.15 -59.93 11.32
CA GLY A 222 40.96 -58.88 12.33
C GLY A 222 41.19 -57.47 11.77
N THR A 223 42.10 -57.33 10.82
CA THR A 223 42.38 -56.07 10.12
C THR A 223 41.17 -55.49 9.39
N VAL A 224 40.29 -56.34 8.83
CA VAL A 224 39.08 -55.90 8.12
C VAL A 224 38.03 -55.40 9.11
N SER A 225 37.91 -56.07 10.26
CA SER A 225 36.99 -55.67 11.34
C SER A 225 37.38 -54.31 11.93
N ASP A 226 38.68 -54.12 12.23
CA ASP A 226 39.18 -52.87 12.79
C ASP A 226 39.05 -51.70 11.81
N SER A 227 39.34 -51.96 10.52
CA SER A 227 39.17 -50.96 9.45
C SER A 227 37.69 -50.57 9.27
N PHE A 228 36.78 -51.54 9.37
CA PHE A 228 35.35 -51.29 9.29
C PHE A 228 34.86 -50.42 10.45
N LEU A 229 35.27 -50.73 11.68
CA LEU A 229 34.90 -49.95 12.86
C LEU A 229 35.43 -48.51 12.79
N LEU A 230 36.63 -48.31 12.24
CA LEU A 230 37.20 -46.97 12.05
C LEU A 230 36.38 -46.17 11.02
N ILE A 231 36.02 -46.78 9.89
CA ILE A 231 35.17 -46.15 8.87
C ILE A 231 33.79 -45.84 9.44
N LEU A 232 33.20 -46.78 10.19
CA LEU A 232 31.90 -46.61 10.85
C LEU A 232 31.93 -45.45 11.84
N GLY A 233 32.96 -45.39 12.70
CA GLY A 233 33.18 -44.31 13.65
C GLY A 233 33.35 -42.95 12.97
N TYR A 234 34.06 -42.89 11.84
CA TYR A 234 34.22 -41.67 11.05
C TYR A 234 32.88 -41.17 10.47
N PHE A 235 32.06 -42.06 9.91
CA PHE A 235 30.74 -41.67 9.38
C PHE A 235 29.79 -41.19 10.50
N PHE A 236 29.77 -41.86 11.65
CA PHE A 236 28.95 -41.43 12.79
C PHE A 236 29.47 -40.12 13.44
N GLY A 237 30.78 -39.91 13.47
CA GLY A 237 31.40 -38.66 13.93
C GLY A 237 31.08 -37.46 13.01
N ASN A 238 31.08 -37.66 11.68
CA ASN A 238 30.73 -36.59 10.75
C ASN A 238 29.22 -36.27 10.71
N ALA A 239 28.35 -37.27 10.87
CA ALA A 239 26.89 -37.07 10.90
C ALA A 239 26.44 -36.20 12.09
N THR A 240 27.14 -36.29 13.23
CA THR A 240 26.88 -35.48 14.41
C THR A 240 27.45 -34.06 14.29
N ASN A 241 28.61 -33.88 13.65
CA ASN A 241 29.23 -32.57 13.42
C ASN A 241 28.47 -31.68 12.42
N GLN A 242 27.81 -32.24 11.39
CA GLN A 242 27.00 -31.46 10.44
C GLN A 242 25.81 -30.76 11.13
N LYS A 243 25.22 -31.39 12.15
CA LYS A 243 24.07 -30.83 12.91
C LYS A 243 24.50 -29.66 13.79
N GLN A 244 25.74 -29.66 14.30
CA GLN A 244 26.29 -28.54 15.06
C GLN A 244 26.71 -27.35 14.17
N GLY A 245 27.20 -27.61 12.94
CA GLY A 245 27.51 -26.56 11.96
C GLY A 245 26.29 -25.76 11.48
N ALA A 246 25.11 -26.41 11.38
CA ALA A 246 23.85 -25.75 11.03
C ALA A 246 23.23 -24.95 12.20
N ALA A 247 23.51 -25.34 13.44
CA ALA A 247 23.02 -24.66 14.65
C ALA A 247 23.95 -23.53 15.14
N GLY A 248 25.24 -23.56 14.76
CA GLY A 248 26.26 -22.58 15.21
C GLY A 248 26.26 -21.24 14.48
N LYS A 249 25.55 -21.08 13.37
CA LYS A 249 25.53 -19.83 12.58
C LYS A 249 24.38 -18.87 12.96
N LYS A 250 24.09 -18.75 14.26
CA LYS A 250 23.20 -17.73 14.85
C LYS A 250 23.89 -16.85 15.92
N GLY A 251 25.22 -16.90 16.06
CA GLY A 251 25.96 -16.07 17.02
C GLY A 251 26.91 -15.09 16.36
N GLY A 252 26.67 -13.78 16.51
CA GLY A 252 27.74 -12.78 16.51
C GLY A 252 27.88 -11.83 15.31
N ARG A 253 26.83 -11.10 14.94
CA ARG A 253 27.03 -9.73 14.40
C ARG A 253 26.83 -8.75 15.55
N LYS A 254 27.95 -8.26 16.11
CA LYS A 254 27.97 -7.11 17.03
C LYS A 254 27.26 -5.93 16.35
N PRO A 255 26.19 -5.37 16.93
CA PRO A 255 25.69 -4.08 16.49
C PRO A 255 26.74 -3.01 16.83
N ALA A 256 27.10 -2.20 15.83
CA ALA A 256 27.91 -1.02 16.05
C ALA A 256 27.16 -0.08 17.00
N ARG A 257 27.86 0.36 18.05
CA ARG A 257 27.44 1.45 18.95
C ARG A 257 26.94 2.63 18.12
N ARG A 258 25.64 2.88 18.16
CA ARG A 258 25.03 4.14 17.77
C ARG A 258 24.71 4.88 19.07
N SER A 259 25.23 6.10 19.15
CA SER A 259 25.07 7.03 20.27
C SER A 259 23.61 7.15 20.72
N GLU A 260 23.43 7.10 22.04
CA GLU A 260 22.16 7.39 22.73
C GLU A 260 21.71 8.83 22.46
N PRO A 261 20.44 9.05 22.08
CA PRO A 261 19.78 10.33 22.29
C PRO A 261 19.24 10.42 23.73
N PRO A 262 19.15 11.63 24.30
CA PRO A 262 18.80 11.84 25.71
C PRO A 262 17.36 11.45 26.02
N ALA A 263 17.17 10.92 27.23
CA ALA A 263 15.89 10.52 27.79
C ALA A 263 14.91 11.70 27.88
N MET A 264 13.67 11.45 27.47
CA MET A 264 12.51 12.34 27.68
C MET A 264 11.36 11.53 28.30
N PRO A 265 10.48 12.19 29.06
CA PRO A 265 9.80 11.62 30.21
C PRO A 265 8.65 10.67 29.85
N THR A 266 8.54 9.63 30.66
CA THR A 266 7.41 8.70 30.71
C THR A 266 6.14 9.45 31.11
N VAL A 267 5.20 9.55 30.18
CA VAL A 267 3.80 9.90 30.48
C VAL A 267 3.01 8.60 30.52
N THR A 268 2.56 8.25 31.72
CA THR A 268 1.60 7.16 31.96
C THR A 268 0.22 7.65 31.57
N ILE A 269 -0.47 6.96 30.66
CA ILE A 269 -1.92 7.12 30.48
C ILE A 269 -2.58 5.77 30.69
N THR A 270 -3.33 5.72 31.78
CA THR A 270 -4.20 4.64 32.23
C THR A 270 -5.49 4.70 31.41
N GLU A 271 -5.81 3.65 30.64
CA GLU A 271 -7.14 3.51 30.05
C GLU A 271 -8.09 2.86 31.06
N THR A 272 -9.05 3.66 31.55
CA THR A 272 -10.26 3.21 32.24
C THR A 272 -11.36 2.91 31.21
N PRO A 273 -12.01 1.74 31.24
CA PRO A 273 -13.21 1.49 30.43
C PRO A 273 -14.43 2.16 31.10
N LYS A 274 -15.13 3.02 30.36
CA LYS A 274 -16.40 3.63 30.76
C LYS A 274 -17.58 2.77 30.26
N PRO A 275 -18.57 2.44 31.10
CA PRO A 275 -19.71 1.64 30.70
C PRO A 275 -20.67 2.41 29.79
N ALA A 276 -21.34 1.66 28.91
CA ALA A 276 -22.40 2.13 28.04
C ALA A 276 -23.64 2.54 28.87
N ASP A 277 -24.08 3.79 28.71
CA ASP A 277 -25.38 4.24 29.20
C ASP A 277 -26.10 5.08 28.14
N SER A 278 -27.33 4.64 27.86
CA SER A 278 -28.52 5.40 27.44
C SER A 278 -28.49 6.22 26.13
N LEU A 279 -29.19 5.66 25.13
CA LEU A 279 -29.84 6.37 24.02
C LEU A 279 -30.87 7.39 24.55
N PRO A 280 -30.98 8.61 24.00
CA PRO A 280 -32.10 9.50 24.28
C PRO A 280 -33.34 9.10 23.46
N ASN A 281 -34.47 9.04 24.16
CA ASN A 281 -35.83 8.90 23.66
C ASN A 281 -36.18 9.92 22.57
N ALA A 282 -36.85 9.44 21.53
CA ALA A 282 -37.57 10.25 20.55
C ALA A 282 -38.77 10.98 21.20
N PRO A 283 -39.06 12.24 20.84
CA PRO A 283 -40.31 12.88 21.24
C PRO A 283 -41.48 12.37 20.39
N SER A 284 -42.37 11.62 21.03
CA SER A 284 -43.71 11.28 20.54
C SER A 284 -44.56 12.54 20.41
N GLY A 285 -45.25 12.68 19.27
CA GLY A 285 -46.12 13.80 18.94
C GLY A 285 -47.25 14.04 19.94
N GLY A 286 -47.43 15.31 20.29
CA GLY A 286 -48.61 15.83 20.94
C GLY A 286 -49.60 16.32 19.90
N ALA A 287 -50.67 15.55 19.68
CA ALA A 287 -51.91 16.06 19.12
C ALA A 287 -52.60 16.95 20.16
N ALA A 288 -52.90 18.19 19.80
CA ALA A 288 -53.83 19.05 20.53
C ALA A 288 -54.90 19.55 19.57
N ALA A 289 -56.09 19.00 19.72
CA ALA A 289 -57.34 19.54 19.21
C ALA A 289 -57.77 20.73 20.07
N SER A 290 -58.38 21.76 19.46
CA SER A 290 -59.38 22.71 19.98
C SER A 290 -59.63 23.73 18.85
N ALA A 291 -60.78 23.70 18.18
CA ALA A 291 -62.03 24.42 18.50
C ALA A 291 -62.18 25.66 17.61
#